data_AF-A0A350NLN2-F1
#
_entry.id   AF-A0A350NLN2-F1
#
_cell.length_a   1.000
_cell.length_b   1.000
_cell.length_c   1.000
_cell.angle_alpha   90.00
_cell.angle_beta   90.00
_cell.angle_gamma   90.00
#
_symmetry.space_group_name_H-M   'P 1'
#
loop_
_entity.id
_entity.type
_entity.pdbx_description
1 polymer ?
#
loop_
_entity_poly.entity_id
_entity_poly.type
_entity_poly.pdbx_seq_one_letter_code
_entity_poly.pdbx_strand_id
1 'polypeptide(L)' 'DRDRYMGTPTLVVEILSKSTRAKDMIKKLNTYRLSGVQEYWIIDPKKQNIIVYRLDNCEIEDYRIYEAGPPDQSRQPVQ' A
#
# COMPACT_ATOMS: atom_id res chain seq x y z
N ASP A 1 3.31 10.04 25.90
CA ASP A 1 4.34 9.02 25.57
C ASP A 1 3.89 7.55 25.66
N ARG A 2 2.84 7.19 26.42
CA ARG A 2 2.38 5.79 26.53
C ARG A 2 1.54 5.27 25.34
N ASP A 3 1.12 6.15 24.43
CA ASP A 3 0.21 5.79 23.31
C ASP A 3 0.92 5.58 21.96
N ARG A 4 2.26 5.53 21.95
CA ARG A 4 3.03 5.30 20.72
C ARG A 4 3.32 3.82 20.53
N TYR A 5 3.00 3.33 19.34
CA TYR A 5 3.46 2.02 18.89
C TYR A 5 4.95 2.08 18.56
N MET A 6 5.73 1.14 19.12
CA MET A 6 7.20 1.09 18.98
C MET A 6 7.69 -0.22 18.35
N GLY A 7 6.79 -1.11 17.94
CA GLY A 7 7.15 -2.35 17.25
C GLY A 7 7.33 -2.17 15.75
N THR A 8 7.74 -3.24 15.08
CA THR A 8 7.67 -3.32 13.61
C THR A 8 6.28 -3.82 13.22
N PRO A 9 5.50 -3.08 12.41
CA PRO A 9 4.24 -3.59 11.88
C PRO A 9 4.48 -4.75 10.90
N THR A 10 3.62 -5.76 10.91
CA THR A 10 3.62 -6.80 9.86
C THR A 10 3.18 -6.22 8.51
N LEU A 11 2.19 -5.33 8.52
CA LEU A 11 1.60 -4.70 7.35
C LEU A 11 1.58 -3.17 7.52
N VAL A 12 1.94 -2.46 6.46
CA VAL A 12 1.72 -1.01 6.33
C VAL A 12 0.90 -0.73 5.08
N VAL A 13 -0.11 0.14 5.20
CA VAL A 13 -0.95 0.59 4.09
C VAL A 13 -0.81 2.11 3.93
N GLU A 14 -0.45 2.56 2.74
CA GLU A 14 -0.30 3.96 2.39
C GLU A 14 -1.33 4.35 1.33
N ILE A 15 -2.13 5.39 1.61
CA ILE A 15 -3.10 5.95 0.65
C ILE A 15 -2.50 7.20 0.04
N LEU A 16 -2.22 7.17 -1.26
CA LEU A 16 -1.53 8.28 -1.93
C LEU A 16 -2.39 9.53 -1.96
N SER A 17 -1.82 10.64 -1.48
CA SER A 17 -2.36 11.98 -1.66
C SER A 17 -1.86 12.62 -2.97
N LYS A 18 -2.51 13.71 -3.41
CA LYS A 18 -2.09 14.43 -4.64
C LYS A 18 -0.70 15.05 -4.52
N SER A 19 -0.26 15.46 -3.33
CA SER A 19 0.92 16.30 -3.11
C SER A 19 2.19 15.52 -2.74
N THR A 20 2.08 14.27 -2.28
CA THR A 20 3.21 13.51 -1.71
C THR A 20 3.60 12.25 -2.49
N ARG A 21 2.92 11.99 -3.61
CA ARG A 21 2.98 10.74 -4.39
C ARG A 21 4.38 10.17 -4.63
N ALA A 22 5.28 10.95 -5.24
CA ALA A 22 6.62 10.47 -5.59
C ALA A 22 7.50 10.21 -4.36
N LYS A 23 7.36 11.03 -3.31
CA LYS A 23 8.10 10.86 -2.05
C LYS A 23 7.59 9.65 -1.27
N ASP A 24 6.27 9.41 -1.24
CA ASP A 24 5.66 8.29 -0.53
C ASP A 24 6.01 6.95 -1.16
N MET A 25 6.04 6.86 -2.49
CA MET A 25 6.31 5.59 -3.17
C MET A 25 7.75 5.10 -2.97
N ILE A 26 8.75 5.99 -3.05
CA ILE A 26 10.16 5.58 -3.03
C ILE A 26 10.76 5.63 -1.62
N LYS A 27 10.53 6.72 -0.87
CA LYS A 27 11.19 6.91 0.43
C LYS A 27 10.63 5.93 1.47
N LYS A 28 9.30 5.79 1.55
CA LYS A 28 8.66 4.95 2.56
C LYS A 28 8.87 3.46 2.29
N LEU A 29 8.85 3.04 1.02
CA LEU A 29 9.19 1.67 0.65
C LEU A 29 10.57 1.27 1.19
N ASN A 30 11.59 2.10 0.97
CA ASN A 30 12.93 1.83 1.51
C ASN A 30 12.95 1.80 3.04
N THR A 31 12.25 2.73 3.70
CA THR A 31 12.16 2.72 5.17
C THR A 31 11.51 1.44 5.70
N TYR A 32 10.35 1.06 5.17
CA TYR A 32 9.61 -0.12 5.67
C TYR A 32 10.33 -1.43 5.36
N ARG A 33 10.93 -1.54 4.16
CA ARG A 33 11.79 -2.65 3.77
C ARG A 33 12.94 -2.84 4.76
N LEU A 34 13.68 -1.79 5.07
CA LEU A 34 14.81 -1.87 6.02
C LEU A 34 14.38 -2.01 7.49
N SER A 35 13.10 -1.79 7.81
CA SER A 35 12.56 -1.89 9.17
C SER A 35 12.01 -3.29 9.50
N GLY A 36 11.98 -4.22 8.55
CA GLY A 36 11.46 -5.58 8.72
C GLY A 36 9.94 -5.72 8.60
N VAL A 37 9.27 -4.75 7.96
CA VAL A 37 7.85 -4.90 7.58
C VAL A 37 7.72 -6.03 6.56
N GLN A 38 6.69 -6.87 6.65
CA GLN A 38 6.49 -8.02 5.76
C GLN A 38 5.64 -7.69 4.54
N GLU A 39 4.68 -6.77 4.67
CA GLU A 39 3.85 -6.31 3.56
C GLU A 39 3.71 -4.78 3.54
N TYR A 40 3.85 -4.19 2.35
CA TYR A 40 3.63 -2.77 2.13
C TYR A 40 2.67 -2.52 0.97
N TRP A 41 1.52 -1.94 1.26
CA TRP A 41 0.46 -1.70 0.30
C TRP A 41 0.37 -0.22 -0.03
N ILE A 42 0.31 0.10 -1.32
CA ILE A 42 0.12 1.45 -1.81
C ILE A 42 -1.21 1.50 -2.54
N ILE A 43 -2.15 2.28 -2.02
CA ILE A 43 -3.45 2.53 -2.62
C ILE A 43 -3.38 3.86 -3.37
N ASP A 44 -3.75 3.83 -4.65
CA ASP A 44 -3.80 5.01 -5.52
C ASP A 44 -5.24 5.28 -5.96
N PRO A 45 -6.00 6.10 -5.22
CA PRO A 45 -7.41 6.36 -5.55
C PRO A 45 -7.60 6.98 -6.93
N LYS A 46 -6.59 7.69 -7.46
CA LYS A 46 -6.65 8.30 -8.80
C LYS A 46 -6.54 7.28 -9.92
N LYS A 47 -5.65 6.29 -9.76
CA LYS A 47 -5.48 5.22 -10.74
C LYS A 47 -6.42 4.05 -10.48
N GLN A 48 -7.17 4.09 -9.37
CA GLN A 48 -8.02 3.01 -8.90
C GLN A 48 -7.26 1.69 -8.87
N ASN A 49 -6.05 1.71 -8.31
CA ASN A 49 -5.22 0.52 -8.17
C ASN A 49 -4.56 0.42 -6.79
N ILE A 50 -4.12 -0.79 -6.48
CA ILE A 50 -3.38 -1.14 -5.27
C ILE A 50 -2.12 -1.87 -5.71
N ILE A 51 -0.96 -1.42 -5.21
CA ILE A 51 0.31 -2.11 -5.37
C ILE A 51 0.62 -2.78 -4.03
N VAL A 52 0.86 -4.09 -4.05
CA VAL A 52 1.22 -4.89 -2.87
C VAL A 52 2.66 -5.33 -3.03
N TYR A 53 3.52 -4.93 -2.11
CA TYR A 53 4.89 -5.44 -1.99
C TYR A 53 4.95 -6.49 -0.89
N ARG A 54 5.49 -7.67 -1.21
CA ARG A 54 5.94 -8.64 -0.21
C ARG A 54 7.42 -8.42 0.06
N LEU A 55 7.74 -8.31 1.33
CA LEU A 55 9.07 -7.97 1.81
C LEU A 55 9.60 -9.12 2.67
N ASP A 56 10.80 -9.60 2.35
CA ASP A 56 11.47 -10.64 3.12
C ASP A 56 12.97 -10.34 3.20
N ASN A 57 13.59 -10.64 4.34
CA ASN A 57 15.01 -10.39 4.58
C ASN A 57 15.48 -8.98 4.20
N CYS A 58 14.64 -7.98 4.48
CA CYS A 58 14.85 -6.59 4.10
C CYS A 58 14.98 -6.35 2.58
N GLU A 59 14.45 -7.22 1.73
CA GLU A 59 14.41 -7.09 0.27
C GLU A 59 12.97 -7.22 -0.25
N ILE A 60 12.74 -6.85 -1.51
CA ILE A 60 11.44 -7.09 -2.17
C ILE A 60 11.45 -8.52 -2.69
N GLU A 61 10.59 -9.37 -2.13
CA GLU A 61 10.40 -10.75 -2.59
C GLU A 61 9.58 -10.75 -3.90
N ASP A 62 8.40 -10.14 -3.87
CA ASP A 62 7.55 -9.94 -5.04
C ASP A 62 6.70 -8.66 -4.93
N TYR A 63 6.02 -8.32 -6.02
CA TYR A 63 4.94 -7.34 -5.98
C TYR A 63 3.79 -7.70 -6.91
N ARG A 64 2.59 -7.24 -6.57
CA ARG A 64 1.38 -7.40 -7.37
C ARG A 64 0.67 -6.07 -7.52
N ILE A 65 0.00 -5.88 -8.66
CA ILE A 65 -0.85 -4.73 -8.92
C ILE A 65 -2.28 -5.23 -9.12
N TYR A 66 -3.20 -4.67 -8.33
CA TYR A 66 -4.63 -4.89 -8.45
C TYR A 66 -5.26 -3.62 -8.99
N GLU A 67 -5.83 -3.68 -10.17
CA GLU A 67 -6.58 -2.57 -10.76
C GLU A 67 -8.06 -2.80 -10.56
N ALA A 68 -8.84 -1.71 -10.48
CA ALA A 68 -10.28 -1.83 -10.51
C ALA A 68 -10.70 -2.52 -11.81
N GLY A 69 -11.39 -3.65 -11.67
CA GLY A 69 -12.08 -4.27 -12.79
C GLY A 69 -13.14 -3.32 -13.37
N PRO A 70 -13.70 -3.64 -14.55
CA PRO A 70 -14.84 -2.90 -15.06
C PRO A 70 -15.92 -2.81 -13.97
N PRO A 71 -16.62 -1.66 -13.86
CA PRO A 71 -17.72 -1.52 -12.92
C PRO A 71 -18.65 -2.71 -13.09
N ASP A 72 -18.95 -3.38 -11.98
CA ASP A 72 -19.90 -4.49 -11.97
C ASP A 72 -21.25 -4.01 -12.48
N GLN A 73 -21.56 -4.36 -13.73
CA GLN A 73 -22.79 -3.94 -14.42
C GLN A 73 -24.05 -4.59 -13.81
N SER A 74 -23.89 -5.56 -12.91
CA SER A 74 -25.01 -6.22 -12.23
C SER A 74 -25.59 -5.40 -11.07
N ARG A 75 -24.87 -4.37 -10.59
CA ARG A 75 -25.41 -3.41 -9.64
C ARG A 75 -26.26 -2.37 -10.37
N GLN A 76 -27.45 -2.77 -10.81
CA GLN A 76 -28.49 -1.78 -11.07
C GLN A 76 -28.93 -1.18 -9.73
N PRO A 77 -29.12 0.15 -9.64
CA PRO A 77 -29.73 0.75 -8.46
C PRO A 77 -31.09 0.10 -8.26
N VAL A 78 -31.34 -0.42 -7.07
CA VAL A 78 -32.69 -0.83 -6.67
C VAL A 78 -33.53 0.45 -6.72
N GLN A 79 -34.52 0.50 -7.62
CA GLN A 79 -35.49 1.59 -7.69
C GLN A 79 -36.32 1.66 -6.41
#